data_AF-A0A7S0PN00-F1
#
_entry.id   AF-A0A7S0PN00-F1
#
_cell.length_a   1.000
_cell.length_b   1.000
_cell.length_c   1.000
_cell.angle_alpha   90.00
_cell.angle_beta   90.00
_cell.angle_gamma   90.00
#
_symmetry.space_group_name_H-M   'P 1'
#
loop_
_entity.id
_entity.type
_entity.pdbx_description
1 polymer ?
#
loop_
_entity_poly.entity_id
_entity_poly.type
_entity_poly.pdbx_seq_one_letter_code
_entity_poly.pdbx_strand_id
1 'polypeptide(L)'
;GRTALHWAAGRGRADAVRHLLALGARVKLSGNQASPLHDLAASGSPNAPTLVQDLLAAAPWQLTHRDNMGHYPVDKARDVGDKTMAHHLEALMMTVVGKRGPTAKPRTPSSWMPSCMSAGKARGLVGSDERPLLEGAARA
;
A
#
# COMPACT_ATOMS: atom_id res chain seq x y z
N GLY A 1 -19.64 -3.01 4.91
CA GLY A 1 -19.98 -4.33 5.48
C GLY A 1 -18.99 -5.36 5.00
N ARG A 2 -18.53 -6.26 5.88
CA ARG A 2 -17.65 -7.39 5.53
C ARG A 2 -18.49 -8.60 5.11
N THR A 3 -18.09 -9.30 4.06
CA THR A 3 -18.71 -10.58 3.64
C THR A 3 -18.11 -11.76 4.41
N ALA A 4 -18.76 -12.93 4.39
CA ALA A 4 -18.23 -14.15 5.00
C ALA A 4 -16.80 -14.49 4.50
N LEU A 5 -16.53 -14.20 3.22
CA LEU A 5 -15.22 -14.43 2.60
C LEU A 5 -14.13 -13.52 3.17
N HIS A 6 -14.44 -12.28 3.58
CA HIS A 6 -13.50 -11.40 4.29
C HIS A 6 -13.11 -11.96 5.66
N TRP A 7 -14.09 -12.47 6.42
CA TRP A 7 -13.81 -13.05 7.73
C TRP A 7 -12.99 -14.34 7.63
N ALA A 8 -13.28 -15.19 6.65
CA ALA A 8 -12.52 -16.41 6.39
C ALA A 8 -11.07 -16.10 6.00
N ALA A 9 -10.88 -15.12 5.10
CA ALA A 9 -9.57 -14.64 4.67
C ALA A 9 -8.79 -13.99 5.83
N GLY A 10 -9.42 -13.10 6.60
CA GLY A 10 -8.80 -12.45 7.76
C GLY A 10 -8.42 -13.40 8.90
N ARG A 11 -9.03 -14.59 8.95
CA ARG A 11 -8.63 -15.67 9.89
C ARG A 11 -7.71 -16.72 9.26
N GLY A 12 -7.33 -16.58 7.99
CA GLY A 12 -6.50 -17.56 7.29
C GLY A 12 -7.09 -18.98 7.21
N ARG A 13 -8.42 -19.12 7.30
CA ARG A 13 -9.08 -20.44 7.26
C ARG A 13 -9.18 -20.92 5.81
N ALA A 14 -8.19 -21.69 5.35
CA ALA A 14 -8.13 -22.14 3.98
C ALA A 14 -9.35 -22.95 3.54
N ASP A 15 -9.79 -23.88 4.39
CA ASP A 15 -10.95 -24.73 4.11
C ASP A 15 -12.24 -23.92 3.96
N ALA A 16 -12.45 -22.92 4.83
CA ALA A 16 -13.63 -22.07 4.77
C ALA A 16 -13.63 -21.19 3.52
N VAL A 17 -12.48 -20.65 3.12
CA VAL A 17 -12.37 -19.87 1.87
C VAL A 17 -12.68 -20.75 0.67
N ARG A 18 -12.11 -21.96 0.59
CA ARG A 18 -12.36 -22.92 -0.49
C ARG A 18 -13.83 -23.33 -0.55
N HIS A 19 -14.45 -23.62 0.59
CA HIS A 19 -15.87 -23.93 0.65
C HIS A 19 -16.73 -22.77 0.15
N LEU A 20 -16.43 -21.54 0.58
CA LEU A 20 -17.15 -20.36 0.13
C LEU A 20 -16.98 -20.11 -1.37
N LEU A 21 -15.76 -20.28 -1.91
CA LEU A 21 -15.51 -20.19 -3.34
C LEU A 21 -16.26 -21.27 -4.13
N ALA A 22 -16.30 -22.51 -3.63
CA ALA A 22 -17.06 -23.61 -4.22
C ALA A 22 -18.57 -23.34 -4.25
N LEU A 23 -19.08 -22.64 -3.24
CA LEU A 23 -20.48 -22.17 -3.18
C LEU A 23 -20.75 -20.96 -4.10
N GLY A 24 -19.76 -20.50 -4.88
CA GLY A 24 -19.90 -19.34 -5.76
C GLY A 24 -19.93 -18.02 -5.00
N ALA A 25 -19.33 -17.95 -3.81
CA ALA A 25 -19.28 -16.71 -3.05
C ALA A 25 -18.58 -15.62 -3.86
N ARG A 26 -19.31 -14.52 -4.10
CA ARG A 26 -18.79 -13.37 -4.83
C ARG A 26 -17.68 -12.69 -4.02
N VAL A 27 -16.52 -12.59 -4.64
CA VAL A 27 -15.41 -11.77 -4.15
C VAL A 27 -15.81 -10.30 -4.32
N LYS A 28 -16.26 -9.67 -3.23
CA LYS A 28 -16.64 -8.25 -3.18
C LYS A 28 -15.66 -7.46 -2.32
N LEU A 29 -15.71 -6.14 -2.44
CA LEU A 29 -15.02 -5.22 -1.55
C LEU A 29 -15.77 -5.09 -0.22
N SER A 30 -15.01 -4.92 0.85
CA SER A 30 -15.55 -4.55 2.16
C SER A 30 -16.01 -3.08 2.18
N GLY A 31 -16.62 -2.67 3.29
CA GLY A 31 -16.98 -1.26 3.51
C GLY A 31 -15.78 -0.29 3.43
N ASN A 32 -14.57 -0.78 3.72
CA ASN A 32 -13.34 0.01 3.70
C ASN A 32 -12.61 -0.06 2.35
N GLN A 33 -13.29 -0.47 1.27
CA GLN A 33 -12.67 -0.78 -0.02
C GLN A 33 -11.54 -1.83 0.09
N ALA A 34 -11.49 -2.58 1.19
CA ALA A 34 -10.54 -3.66 1.37
C ALA A 34 -11.03 -4.88 0.59
N SER A 35 -10.20 -5.40 -0.31
CA SER A 35 -10.39 -6.73 -0.89
C SER A 35 -10.15 -7.81 0.18
N PRO A 36 -10.74 -9.01 0.06
CA PRO A 36 -10.43 -10.10 0.99
C PRO A 36 -8.95 -10.52 0.97
N LEU A 37 -8.23 -10.21 -0.12
CA LEU A 37 -6.77 -10.35 -0.18
C LEU A 37 -6.05 -9.39 0.79
N HIS A 38 -6.56 -8.18 1.05
CA HIS A 38 -6.03 -7.29 2.09
C HIS A 38 -6.24 -7.85 3.49
N ASP A 39 -7.41 -8.42 3.77
CA ASP A 39 -7.70 -9.05 5.06
C ASP A 39 -6.83 -10.31 5.26
N LEU A 40 -6.61 -11.09 4.19
CA LEU A 40 -5.66 -12.22 4.22
C LEU A 40 -4.23 -11.77 4.47
N ALA A 41 -3.77 -10.71 3.80
CA ALA A 41 -2.44 -10.12 4.01
C ALA A 41 -2.28 -9.55 5.42
N ALA A 42 -3.37 -9.15 6.08
CA ALA A 42 -3.38 -8.73 7.48
C ALA A 42 -3.41 -9.90 8.48
N SER A 43 -3.66 -11.14 8.03
CA SER A 43 -3.95 -12.27 8.91
C SER A 43 -2.74 -12.93 9.56
N GLY A 44 -1.52 -12.80 9.02
CA GLY A 44 -0.38 -13.53 9.60
C GLY A 44 -0.32 -15.02 9.24
N SER A 45 -1.25 -15.53 8.43
CA SER A 45 -1.47 -16.97 8.36
C SER A 45 -0.43 -17.72 7.52
N PRO A 46 0.10 -18.87 7.98
CA PRO A 46 1.10 -19.64 7.22
C PRO A 46 0.56 -20.20 5.90
N ASN A 47 -0.76 -20.37 5.81
CA ASN A 47 -1.46 -20.85 4.61
C ASN A 47 -1.80 -19.72 3.63
N ALA A 48 -1.44 -18.48 3.93
CA ALA A 48 -1.70 -17.33 3.10
C ALA A 48 -1.28 -17.49 1.63
N PRO A 49 -0.09 -18.03 1.25
CA PRO A 49 0.29 -18.12 -0.16
C PRO A 49 -0.60 -19.07 -0.97
N THR A 50 -1.02 -20.20 -0.38
CA THR A 50 -1.96 -21.12 -1.05
C THR A 50 -3.33 -20.46 -1.26
N LEU A 51 -3.79 -19.69 -0.28
CA LEU A 51 -5.05 -18.96 -0.35
C LEU A 51 -5.04 -17.81 -1.35
N VAL A 52 -3.88 -17.15 -1.53
CA VAL A 52 -3.72 -16.12 -2.56
C VAL A 52 -3.96 -16.69 -3.94
N GLN A 53 -3.43 -17.88 -4.24
CA GLN A 53 -3.64 -18.52 -5.54
C GLN A 53 -5.11 -18.85 -5.78
N ASP A 54 -5.78 -19.43 -4.78
CA ASP A 54 -7.21 -19.76 -4.85
C ASP A 54 -8.08 -18.49 -5.06
N LEU A 55 -7.75 -17.40 -4.35
CA LEU A 55 -8.45 -16.11 -4.49
C LEU A 55 -8.16 -15.43 -5.83
N LEU A 56 -6.92 -15.48 -6.30
CA LEU A 56 -6.53 -14.88 -7.57
C LEU A 56 -7.16 -15.61 -8.76
N ALA A 57 -7.30 -16.93 -8.67
CA ALA A 57 -8.03 -17.73 -9.66
C ALA A 57 -9.50 -17.30 -9.75
N ALA A 58 -10.13 -16.94 -8.62
CA ALA A 58 -11.49 -16.43 -8.60
C ALA A 58 -11.59 -14.95 -9.03
N ALA A 59 -10.61 -14.13 -8.67
CA ALA A 59 -10.64 -12.68 -8.86
C ALA A 59 -9.23 -12.10 -9.05
N PRO A 60 -8.72 -12.01 -10.29
CA PRO A 60 -7.37 -11.50 -10.55
C PRO A 60 -7.20 -10.01 -10.25
N TRP A 61 -8.29 -9.24 -10.31
CA TRP A 61 -8.30 -7.79 -10.09
C TRP A 61 -7.93 -7.38 -8.64
N GLN A 62 -7.95 -8.31 -7.69
CA GLN A 62 -7.70 -8.01 -6.29
C GLN A 62 -6.25 -7.58 -6.00
N LEU A 63 -5.33 -8.04 -6.84
CA LEU A 63 -3.90 -7.82 -6.67
C LEU A 63 -3.54 -6.33 -6.82
N THR A 64 -4.20 -5.64 -7.75
CA THR A 64 -3.92 -4.22 -8.06
C THR A 64 -4.86 -3.26 -7.36
N HIS A 65 -5.92 -3.75 -6.71
CA HIS A 65 -6.88 -2.92 -6.01
C HIS A 65 -6.26 -2.28 -4.76
N ARG A 66 -6.60 -1.02 -4.51
CA ARG A 66 -6.14 -0.26 -3.33
C ARG A 66 -7.26 -0.15 -2.31
N ASP A 67 -6.92 -0.30 -1.04
CA ASP A 67 -7.86 -0.02 0.05
C ASP A 67 -8.14 1.49 0.18
N ASN A 68 -9.04 1.87 1.09
CA ASN A 68 -9.35 3.27 1.37
C ASN A 68 -8.16 4.06 1.95
N MET A 69 -7.09 3.39 2.38
CA MET A 69 -5.85 4.01 2.85
C MET A 69 -4.83 4.20 1.72
N GLY A 70 -5.18 3.78 0.50
CA GLY A 70 -4.32 3.83 -0.69
C GLY A 70 -3.27 2.72 -0.73
N HIS A 71 -3.36 1.72 0.14
CA HIS A 71 -2.40 0.63 0.22
C HIS A 71 -2.76 -0.49 -0.74
N TYR A 72 -1.74 -1.13 -1.29
CA TYR A 72 -1.88 -2.40 -1.98
C TYR A 72 -1.90 -3.55 -0.96
N PRO A 73 -2.39 -4.75 -1.36
CA PRO A 73 -2.35 -5.91 -0.49
C PRO A 73 -0.93 -6.28 -0.03
N VAL A 74 0.07 -6.01 -0.88
CA VAL A 74 1.48 -6.24 -0.58
C VAL A 74 2.02 -5.28 0.48
N ASP A 75 1.56 -4.02 0.49
CA ASP A 75 1.95 -3.05 1.52
C ASP A 75 1.41 -3.50 2.87
N LYS A 76 0.17 -4.04 2.88
CA LYS A 76 -0.44 -4.60 4.09
C LYS A 76 0.35 -5.79 4.64
N ALA A 77 0.82 -6.68 3.77
CA ALA A 77 1.67 -7.80 4.18
C ALA A 77 3.02 -7.31 4.76
N ARG A 78 3.59 -6.21 4.23
CA ARG A 78 4.82 -5.60 4.78
C ARG A 78 4.58 -4.95 6.14
N ASP A 79 3.45 -4.28 6.34
CA ASP A 79 3.09 -3.67 7.63
C ASP A 79 2.94 -4.71 8.73
N VAL A 80 2.39 -5.89 8.40
CA VAL A 80 2.25 -7.03 9.33
C VAL A 80 3.61 -7.71 9.60
N GLY A 81 4.53 -7.65 8.64
CA GLY A 81 5.85 -8.28 8.73
C GLY A 81 5.92 -9.68 8.13
N ASP A 82 4.88 -10.13 7.43
CA ASP A 82 4.85 -11.42 6.73
C ASP A 82 5.69 -11.36 5.46
N LYS A 83 7.00 -11.60 5.61
CA LYS A 83 7.95 -11.55 4.50
C LYS A 83 7.57 -12.55 3.40
N THR A 84 7.17 -13.78 3.75
CA THR A 84 6.80 -14.82 2.77
C THR A 84 5.62 -14.38 1.89
N MET A 85 4.57 -13.86 2.52
CA MET A 85 3.39 -13.33 1.85
C MET A 85 3.74 -12.12 0.99
N ALA A 86 4.53 -11.18 1.53
CA ALA A 86 4.99 -10.02 0.78
C ALA A 86 5.76 -10.45 -0.47
N HIS A 87 6.74 -11.35 -0.36
CA HIS A 87 7.53 -11.82 -1.51
C HIS A 87 6.65 -12.53 -2.54
N HIS A 88 5.67 -13.33 -2.10
CA HIS A 88 4.74 -14.02 -3.00
C HIS A 88 3.85 -13.03 -3.76
N LEU A 89 3.28 -12.04 -3.06
CA LEU A 89 2.49 -10.98 -3.68
C LEU A 89 3.34 -10.08 -4.57
N GLU A 90 4.57 -9.79 -4.18
CA GLU A 90 5.52 -9.03 -4.99
C GLU A 90 5.83 -9.75 -6.30
N ALA A 91 6.13 -11.04 -6.25
CA ALA A 91 6.38 -11.85 -7.44
C ALA A 91 5.17 -11.80 -8.40
N LEU A 92 3.96 -12.00 -7.88
CA LEU A 92 2.72 -11.94 -8.66
C LEU A 92 2.41 -10.52 -9.17
N MET A 93 2.74 -9.48 -8.41
CA MET A 93 2.54 -8.10 -8.85
C MET A 93 3.53 -7.68 -9.91
N MET A 94 4.77 -8.17 -9.87
CA MET A 94 5.78 -7.84 -10.87
C MET A 94 5.53 -8.51 -12.21
N THR A 95 4.84 -9.66 -12.23
CA THR A 95 4.37 -10.25 -13.49
C THR A 95 3.21 -9.46 -14.10
N VAL A 96 2.34 -8.86 -13.27
CA VAL A 96 1.14 -8.14 -13.72
C VAL A 96 1.39 -6.66 -13.97
N VAL A 97 2.29 -6.02 -13.22
CA VAL A 97 2.56 -4.57 -13.25
C VAL A 97 4.07 -4.36 -13.38
N GLY A 98 4.56 -4.31 -14.61
CA GLY A 98 5.96 -3.97 -14.89
C GLY A 98 6.31 -2.58 -14.36
N LYS A 99 7.28 -2.52 -13.42
CA LYS A 99 7.78 -1.35 -12.68
C LYS A 99 6.79 -0.74 -11.67
N ARG A 100 7.03 -1.04 -10.38
CA ARG A 100 6.38 -0.33 -9.26
C ARG A 100 7.07 1.02 -9.05
N GLY A 101 6.33 2.11 -9.27
CA GLY A 101 6.67 3.42 -8.71
C GLY A 101 6.54 3.40 -7.18
N PRO A 102 7.34 4.18 -6.45
CA PRO A 102 7.36 4.18 -4.99
C PRO A 102 5.98 4.62 -4.47
N THR A 103 5.29 3.72 -3.77
CA THR A 103 4.05 4.06 -3.07
C THR A 103 4.39 4.98 -1.91
N ALA A 104 4.11 6.26 -2.12
CA ALA A 104 4.39 7.33 -1.20
C ALA A 104 3.64 7.14 0.12
N LYS A 105 4.39 6.83 1.18
CA LYS A 105 4.19 7.40 2.52
C LYS A 105 5.55 7.79 3.08
N PRO A 106 5.85 9.07 3.33
CA PRO A 106 6.97 9.40 4.20
C PRO A 106 6.64 8.83 5.57
N ARG A 107 7.41 7.84 6.01
CA ARG A 107 7.34 7.34 7.39
C ARG A 107 7.70 8.52 8.27
N THR A 108 6.71 9.13 8.91
CA THR A 108 6.95 10.02 10.05
C THR A 108 7.74 9.20 11.07
N PRO A 109 8.99 9.54 11.40
CA PRO A 109 9.68 8.87 12.49
C PRO A 109 8.95 9.30 13.75
N SER A 110 8.20 8.37 14.35
CA SER A 110 7.77 8.44 15.73
C SER A 110 9.00 8.36 16.63
N SER A 111 9.80 9.45 16.65
CA SER A 111 11.00 9.65 17.46
C SER A 111 11.64 10.98 17.05
N TRP A 112 11.09 12.09 17.52
CA TRP A 112 11.78 13.32 17.97
C TRP A 112 10.76 14.46 18.05
N MET A 113 10.15 14.60 19.23
CA MET A 113 9.81 15.91 19.74
C MET A 113 11.07 16.46 20.43
N PRO A 114 11.66 17.58 19.98
CA PRO A 114 12.28 18.51 20.89
C PRO A 114 11.17 19.44 21.36
N SER A 115 10.64 19.14 22.52
CA SER A 115 10.10 20.20 23.36
C SER A 115 11.27 21.12 23.75
N CYS A 116 10.95 22.36 24.09
CA CYS A 116 11.80 23.40 24.67
C CYS A 116 12.95 24.04 23.83
N MET A 117 12.71 25.32 23.50
CA MET A 117 13.61 26.47 23.73
C MET A 117 14.91 26.59 22.89
N SER A 118 14.96 27.59 22.01
CA SER A 118 15.58 28.91 22.30
C SER A 118 16.08 29.59 21.03
N ALA A 119 15.92 30.90 21.03
CA ALA A 119 16.26 31.84 19.99
C ALA A 119 17.78 31.91 19.70
N GLY A 120 18.12 32.33 18.47
CA GLY A 120 19.41 32.95 18.21
C GLY A 120 19.88 32.84 16.77
N LYS A 121 19.79 33.97 16.04
CA LYS A 121 20.87 34.63 15.27
C LYS A 121 21.64 33.79 14.22
N ALA A 122 22.06 34.22 13.04
CA ALA A 122 21.84 35.32 12.11
C ALA A 122 22.80 35.07 10.91
N ARG A 123 22.51 35.70 9.76
CA ARG A 123 23.44 36.23 8.74
C ARG A 123 24.22 35.31 7.77
N GLY A 124 24.34 35.85 6.55
CA GLY A 124 25.34 35.57 5.49
C GLY A 124 24.72 34.83 4.30
N LEU A 125 24.26 35.42 3.19
CA LEU A 125 24.85 36.35 2.21
C LEU A 125 26.22 35.91 1.63
N VAL A 126 26.16 35.24 0.47
CA VAL A 126 27.01 35.33 -0.74
C VAL A 126 26.66 34.11 -1.61
N GLY A 127 26.51 34.11 -2.92
CA GLY A 127 26.61 35.10 -3.99
C GLY A 127 26.61 34.32 -5.32
N SER A 128 26.10 34.95 -6.39
CA SER A 128 26.31 34.62 -7.82
C SER A 128 25.80 33.25 -8.29
N ASP A 129 25.22 33.02 -9.46
CA ASP A 129 25.15 33.66 -10.77
C ASP A 129 23.88 32.99 -11.40
N GLU A 130 23.02 33.57 -12.24
CA GLU A 130 23.22 33.91 -13.65
C GLU A 130 21.95 34.67 -14.12
N ARG A 131 22.15 35.74 -14.90
CA ARG A 131 21.11 36.42 -15.70
C ARG A 131 21.07 35.73 -17.08
N PRO A 132 19.94 35.74 -17.82
CA PRO A 132 19.84 36.76 -18.88
C PRO A 132 18.42 37.24 -19.28
N LEU A 133 18.40 38.48 -19.81
CA LEU A 133 17.67 38.99 -20.99
C LEU A 133 16.13 39.00 -21.04
N LEU A 134 15.56 40.22 -20.97
CA LEU A 134 14.79 40.90 -22.04
C LEU A 134 14.42 42.30 -21.48
N GLU A 135 15.09 43.38 -21.86
CA GLU A 135 14.82 44.22 -23.04
C GLU A 135 13.38 44.74 -23.12
N GLY A 136 13.22 46.07 -23.09
CA GLY A 136 12.06 46.73 -23.71
C GLY A 136 11.31 47.78 -22.90
N ALA A 137 11.46 49.03 -23.32
CA ALA A 137 10.53 50.18 -23.21
C ALA A 137 10.35 50.82 -21.81
N ALA A 138 10.94 51.97 -21.47
CA ALA A 138 10.92 53.33 -22.06
C ALA A 138 9.65 54.16 -21.77
N ARG A 139 9.91 55.28 -21.06
CA ARG A 139 9.31 56.63 -21.18
C ARG A 139 7.83 56.79 -20.76
N ALA A 140 7.40 57.87 -20.13
CA ALA A 140 7.93 59.23 -19.97
C ALA A 140 7.50 59.82 -18.62
#